data_AF-A0A7Y2UW91-F1
#
_entry.id   AF-A0A7Y2UW91-F1
#
_cell.length_a   1.000
_cell.length_b   1.000
_cell.length_c   1.000
_cell.angle_alpha   90.00
_cell.angle_beta   90.00
_cell.angle_gamma   90.00
#
_symmetry.space_group_name_H-M   'P 1'
#
loop_
_entity.id
_entity.type
_entity.pdbx_description
1 polymer ?
#
loop_
_entity_poly.entity_id
_entity_poly.type
_entity_poly.pdbx_seq_one_letter_code
_entity_poly.pdbx_strand_id
1 'polypeptide(L)'
;KNSGLIRHILEVINIYTEEFRRIPSIDRTLANRYQLELGDVQKWLGMTRWSQEQISTQVIENVKNTLLDLNLISNKIEPGRILTSL
;
A
#
# COMPACT_ATOMS: atom_id res chain seq x y z
N LYS A 1 -10.64 20.50 -6.39
CA LYS A 1 -10.29 21.84 -5.86
C LYS A 1 -8.93 21.91 -5.15
N ASN A 2 -8.38 20.82 -4.59
CA ASN A 2 -7.07 20.85 -3.91
C ASN A 2 -6.02 19.91 -4.53
N SER A 3 -5.95 19.80 -5.86
CA SER A 3 -5.06 18.83 -6.54
C SER A 3 -3.57 19.03 -6.20
N GLY A 4 -3.11 20.27 -6.10
CA GLY A 4 -1.72 20.57 -5.73
C GLY A 4 -1.34 20.07 -4.33
N LEU A 5 -2.22 20.28 -3.34
CA LEU A 5 -1.99 19.79 -1.97
C LEU A 5 -1.99 18.25 -1.92
N ILE A 6 -2.91 17.61 -2.63
CA ILE A 6 -2.98 16.13 -2.69
C ILE A 6 -1.70 15.57 -3.32
N ARG A 7 -1.22 16.17 -4.42
CA ARG A 7 0.03 15.77 -5.07
C ARG A 7 1.22 15.93 -4.14
N HIS A 8 1.29 17.03 -3.38
CA HIS A 8 2.35 17.25 -2.41
C HIS A 8 2.32 16.22 -1.26
N ILE A 9 1.15 15.91 -0.72
CA ILE A 9 1.02 14.85 0.31
C ILE A 9 1.47 13.50 -0.26
N LEU A 10 1.06 13.16 -1.48
CA LEU A 10 1.47 11.93 -2.15
C LEU A 10 2.99 11.86 -2.34
N GLU A 11 3.61 12.95 -2.79
CA GLU A 11 5.06 13.07 -2.93
C GLU A 11 5.78 12.83 -1.60
N VAL A 12 5.32 13.46 -0.52
CA VAL A 12 5.88 13.27 0.83
C VAL A 12 5.77 11.80 1.24
N ILE A 13 4.57 11.20 1.13
CA ILE A 13 4.38 9.77 1.46
C ILE A 13 5.35 8.91 0.66
N ASN A 14 5.49 9.19 -0.65
CA ASN A 14 6.31 8.39 -1.53
C ASN A 14 7.80 8.42 -1.14
N ILE A 15 8.33 9.61 -0.84
CA ILE A 15 9.70 9.80 -0.38
C ILE A 15 9.95 9.00 0.92
N TYR A 16 9.03 9.06 1.88
CA TYR A 16 9.19 8.36 3.15
C TYR A 16 9.08 6.83 3.00
N THR A 17 8.17 6.34 2.16
CA THR A 17 7.97 4.89 1.99
C THR A 17 9.08 4.21 1.20
N GLU A 18 9.71 4.93 0.26
CA GLU A 18 10.84 4.41 -0.53
C GLU A 18 12.01 4.00 0.37
N GLU A 19 12.34 4.85 1.34
CA GLU A 19 13.47 4.65 2.25
C GLU A 19 13.10 3.93 3.55
N PHE A 20 11.82 3.59 3.76
CA PHE A 20 11.32 3.09 5.04
C PHE A 20 12.08 1.86 5.57
N ARG A 21 12.42 0.90 4.69
CA ARG A 21 13.20 -0.30 5.09
C ARG A 21 14.64 0.00 5.45
N ARG A 22 15.19 1.14 5.03
CA ARG A 22 16.58 1.55 5.27
C ARG A 22 16.75 2.30 6.58
N ILE A 23 15.64 2.66 7.25
CA ILE A 23 15.68 3.28 8.57
C ILE A 23 16.42 2.33 9.54
N PRO A 24 17.52 2.78 10.18
CA PRO A 24 18.30 1.93 11.08
C PRO A 24 17.43 1.38 12.23
N SER A 25 17.53 0.08 12.50
CA SER A 25 16.78 -0.60 13.57
C SER A 25 15.24 -0.46 13.48
N ILE A 26 14.70 -0.27 12.28
CA ILE A 26 13.24 -0.18 12.08
C ILE A 26 12.53 -1.47 12.46
N ASP A 27 13.14 -2.62 12.19
CA ASP A 27 12.68 -3.94 12.59
C ASP A 27 12.52 -4.06 14.11
N ARG A 28 13.52 -3.63 14.90
CA ARG A 28 13.46 -3.60 16.36
C ARG A 28 12.40 -2.63 16.88
N THR A 29 12.29 -1.46 16.25
CA THR A 29 11.29 -0.45 16.62
C THR A 29 9.87 -1.00 16.45
N LEU A 30 9.61 -1.67 15.33
CA LEU A 30 8.33 -2.29 15.03
C LEU A 30 8.04 -3.49 15.95
N ALA A 31 9.03 -4.36 16.17
CA ALA A 31 8.93 -5.49 17.10
C ALA A 31 8.54 -5.02 18.51
N ASN A 32 9.24 -4.02 19.04
CA ASN A 32 8.96 -3.49 20.38
C ASN A 32 7.62 -2.77 20.46
N ARG A 33 7.29 -1.93 19.47
CA ARG A 33 6.05 -1.13 19.49
C ARG A 33 4.81 -2.01 19.40
N TYR A 34 4.84 -3.04 18.57
CA TYR A 34 3.69 -3.89 18.29
C TYR A 34 3.76 -5.26 18.98
N GLN A 35 4.76 -5.48 19.85
CA GLN A 35 4.98 -6.73 20.58
C GLN A 35 5.05 -7.94 19.64
N LEU A 36 5.82 -7.79 18.55
CA LEU A 36 6.01 -8.83 17.54
C LEU A 36 7.37 -9.49 17.73
N GLU A 37 7.45 -10.77 17.37
CA GLU A 37 8.73 -11.47 17.29
C GLU A 37 9.64 -10.81 16.25
N LEU A 38 10.87 -10.47 16.64
CA LEU A 38 11.80 -9.73 15.78
C LEU A 38 12.07 -10.45 14.46
N GLY A 39 12.21 -11.78 14.50
CA GLY A 39 12.45 -12.60 13.31
C GLY A 39 11.29 -12.53 12.30
N ASP A 40 10.05 -12.49 12.79
CA ASP A 40 8.86 -12.36 11.93
C ASP A 40 8.78 -10.98 11.29
N VAL A 41 9.12 -9.92 12.03
CA VAL A 41 9.20 -8.57 11.49
C VAL A 41 10.26 -8.47 10.40
N GLN A 42 11.45 -9.03 10.61
CA GLN A 42 12.52 -9.05 9.61
C GLN A 42 12.09 -9.80 8.35
N LYS A 43 11.44 -10.95 8.49
CA LYS A 43 10.90 -11.73 7.36
C LYS A 43 9.83 -10.95 6.62
N TRP A 44 8.86 -10.38 7.33
CA TRP A 44 7.79 -9.57 6.75
C TRP A 44 8.33 -8.34 6.00
N LEU A 45 9.27 -7.59 6.59
CA LEU A 45 9.93 -6.46 5.92
C LEU A 45 10.71 -6.90 4.68
N GLY A 46 11.36 -8.07 4.72
CA GLY A 46 12.10 -8.64 3.61
C GLY A 46 11.21 -9.03 2.42
N MET A 47 9.96 -9.45 2.67
CA MET A 47 8.97 -9.80 1.64
C MET A 47 8.20 -8.57 1.12
N THR A 48 8.01 -7.56 1.96
CA THR A 48 7.21 -6.39 1.62
C THR A 48 7.90 -5.53 0.56
N ARG A 49 7.14 -5.04 -0.41
CA ARG A 49 7.57 -4.07 -1.43
C ARG A 49 6.57 -2.91 -1.42
N TRP A 50 7.08 -1.69 -1.32
CA TRP A 50 6.28 -0.48 -1.51
C TRP A 50 6.47 -0.03 -2.95
N SER A 51 5.36 0.30 -3.60
CA SER A 51 5.35 0.87 -4.94
C SER A 51 5.05 2.36 -4.82
N GLN A 52 5.78 3.18 -5.58
CA GLN A 52 5.44 4.59 -5.77
C GLN A 52 4.57 4.81 -7.02
N GLU A 53 4.20 3.72 -7.69
CA GLU A 53 3.32 3.72 -8.84
C GLU A 53 1.90 3.35 -8.45
N GLN A 54 0.94 3.96 -9.15
CA GLN A 54 -0.47 3.63 -8.99
C GLN A 54 -0.76 2.19 -9.43
N ILE A 55 -1.60 1.50 -8.67
CA ILE A 55 -2.08 0.15 -9.02
C ILE A 55 -2.75 0.17 -10.39
N SER A 56 -2.44 -0.81 -11.24
CA SER A 56 -3.01 -0.89 -12.58
C SER A 56 -4.49 -1.26 -12.57
N THR A 57 -5.22 -0.77 -13.57
CA THR A 57 -6.63 -1.13 -13.81
C THR A 57 -6.84 -2.65 -13.84
N GLN A 58 -5.92 -3.40 -14.45
CA GLN A 58 -6.01 -4.85 -14.54
C GLN A 58 -5.98 -5.53 -13.16
N VAL A 59 -5.13 -5.04 -12.24
CA VAL A 59 -5.08 -5.57 -10.87
C VAL A 59 -6.39 -5.30 -10.14
N ILE A 60 -6.95 -4.10 -10.27
CA ILE A 60 -8.25 -3.75 -9.68
C ILE A 60 -9.36 -4.65 -10.23
N GLU A 61 -9.40 -4.88 -11.55
CA GLU A 61 -10.36 -5.79 -12.17
C GLU A 61 -10.24 -7.22 -11.63
N ASN A 62 -9.01 -7.75 -11.54
CA ASN A 62 -8.78 -9.10 -11.03
C ASN A 62 -9.23 -9.26 -9.58
N VAL A 63 -8.89 -8.29 -8.72
CA VAL A 63 -9.32 -8.28 -7.31
C VAL A 63 -10.83 -8.20 -7.20
N LYS A 64 -11.47 -7.29 -7.95
CA LYS A 64 -12.92 -7.12 -7.95
C LYS A 64 -13.65 -8.40 -8.36
N ASN A 65 -13.20 -9.06 -9.44
CA ASN A 65 -13.78 -10.31 -9.90
C ASN A 65 -13.62 -11.40 -8.83
N THR A 66 -12.41 -11.53 -8.24
CA THR A 66 -12.16 -12.48 -7.16
C THR A 66 -13.10 -12.27 -5.97
N LEU A 67 -13.29 -11.02 -5.53
CA LEU A 67 -14.17 -10.70 -4.40
C LEU A 67 -15.66 -11.00 -4.71
N LEU A 68 -16.08 -10.84 -5.95
CA LEU A 68 -17.44 -11.21 -6.40
C LEU A 68 -17.63 -12.71 -6.45
N ASP A 69 -16.66 -13.43 -7.01
CA ASP A 69 -16.70 -14.90 -7.10
C ASP A 69 -16.77 -15.53 -5.69
N LEU A 70 -16.13 -14.89 -4.71
CA LEU A 70 -16.20 -15.27 -3.30
C LEU A 70 -17.45 -14.75 -2.56
N ASN A 71 -18.36 -14.05 -3.24
CA ASN A 71 -19.55 -13.40 -2.66
C ASN A 71 -19.25 -12.44 -1.49
N LEU A 72 -18.06 -11.82 -1.47
CA LEU A 72 -17.63 -10.86 -0.44
C LEU A 72 -18.11 -9.43 -0.74
N ILE A 73 -18.47 -9.15 -1.99
CA ILE A 73 -19.07 -7.89 -2.42
C ILE A 73 -20.25 -8.17 -3.34
N SER A 74 -21.20 -7.24 -3.42
CA SER A 74 -22.43 -7.40 -4.22
C SER A 74 -22.46 -6.55 -5.49
N ASN A 75 -21.58 -5.56 -5.61
CA ASN A 75 -21.59 -4.59 -6.71
C ASN A 75 -20.19 -4.40 -7.32
N LYS A 76 -20.13 -4.23 -8.64
CA LYS A 76 -18.92 -3.83 -9.35
C LYS A 76 -18.76 -2.32 -9.29
N ILE A 77 -17.62 -1.85 -8.80
CA ILE A 77 -17.20 -0.44 -8.91
C ILE A 77 -16.28 -0.33 -10.12
N GLU A 78 -16.51 0.67 -10.96
CA GLU A 78 -15.65 0.99 -12.09
C GLU A 78 -14.25 1.42 -11.61
N PRO A 79 -13.15 0.89 -12.19
CA PRO A 79 -11.79 1.23 -11.75
C PRO A 79 -11.49 2.72 -11.75
N GLY A 80 -12.06 3.49 -12.68
CA GLY A 80 -11.88 4.94 -12.74
C GLY A 80 -12.48 5.73 -11.57
N ARG A 81 -13.29 5.07 -10.71
CA ARG A 81 -13.75 5.64 -9.43
C ARG A 81 -12.78 5.38 -8.28
N ILE A 82 -11.85 4.44 -8.45
CA ILE A 82 -10.85 4.04 -7.45
C ILE A 82 -9.48 4.64 -7.81
N LEU A 83 -9.11 4.55 -9.08
CA LEU A 83 -7.87 5.08 -9.63
C LEU A 83 -8.03 6.55 -9.97
N THR A 84 -6.94 7.29 -9.87
CA THR A 84 -6.91 8.73 -10.12
C THR A 84 -5.74 9.10 -11.02
N SER A 85 -5.94 10.09 -11.88
CA SER A 85 -4.86 10.75 -12.61
C SER A 85 -4.50 12.02 -11.85
N LEU A 86 -3.68 11.87 -10.80
CA LEU A 86 -3.15 12.99 -10.03
C LEU A 86 -2.03 13.72 -10.75
#